data_AF-A0A537B4I7-F1
#
_entry.id   AF-A0A537B4I7-F1
#
_cell.length_a   1.000
_cell.length_b   1.000
_cell.length_c   1.000
_cell.angle_alpha   90.00
_cell.angle_beta   90.00
_cell.angle_gamma   90.00
#
_symmetry.space_group_name_H-M   'P 1'
#
loop_
_entity.id
_entity.type
_entity.pdbx_description
1 polymer ?
#
loop_
_entity_poly.entity_id
_entity_poly.type
_entity_poly.pdbx_seq_one_letter_code
_entity_poly.pdbx_strand_id
1 'polypeptide(L)'
;KSQATEAAFESIRPGLEGRPLLVTLQNGLGNEELLMALTDLEVAHGVSFEAARYDGPGHVHHLVHGEDSWLGPARGKVESIAWLGELMTRSGLPTKVVADPRGAIWGKFIFNSVMNPIGAIVQGVNAARYEVPEMRALIDDMAAECIRVVEALGIRLAFDPMYLVKKTRSGESPLTKHAGSMAQDIEAGRETELEAMTGYVVRKAKELGVPVPVTESVYRMAKGVEYAARAQSAID
;
A
#
# COMPACT_ATOMS: atom_id res chain seq x y z
N LYS A 1 8.54 0.14 7.97
CA LYS A 1 8.31 0.14 6.49
C LYS A 1 8.74 -1.20 5.93
N SER A 2 8.29 -1.57 4.73
CA SER A 2 8.52 -2.91 4.14
C SER A 2 10.00 -3.27 3.94
N GLN A 3 10.89 -2.29 3.76
CA GLN A 3 12.34 -2.53 3.68
C GLN A 3 12.96 -3.05 4.99
N ALA A 4 12.29 -2.86 6.13
CA ALA A 4 12.81 -3.22 7.45
C ALA A 4 12.23 -4.54 7.99
N THR A 5 11.40 -5.25 7.23
CA THR A 5 10.68 -6.44 7.69
C THR A 5 11.62 -7.55 8.16
N GLU A 6 12.68 -7.84 7.40
CA GLU A 6 13.67 -8.87 7.77
C GLU A 6 14.43 -8.50 9.05
N ALA A 7 14.98 -7.28 9.11
CA ALA A 7 15.70 -6.79 10.29
C ALA A 7 14.81 -6.78 11.55
N ALA A 8 13.54 -6.38 11.41
CA ALA A 8 12.56 -6.42 12.49
C ALA A 8 12.29 -7.86 12.96
N PHE A 9 12.11 -8.80 12.03
CA PHE A 9 11.94 -10.22 12.35
C PHE A 9 13.14 -10.77 13.13
N GLU A 10 14.37 -10.50 12.68
CA GLU A 10 15.58 -10.96 13.38
C GLU A 10 15.66 -10.42 14.81
N SER A 11 15.29 -9.15 15.02
CA SER A 11 15.33 -8.53 16.35
C SER A 11 14.37 -9.15 17.36
N ILE A 12 13.25 -9.73 16.90
CA ILE A 12 12.25 -10.37 17.77
C ILE A 12 12.41 -11.88 17.83
N ARG A 13 13.31 -12.48 17.02
CA ARG A 13 13.52 -13.92 16.88
C ARG A 13 13.64 -14.65 18.24
N PRO A 14 14.36 -14.14 19.25
CA PRO A 14 14.46 -14.82 20.54
C PRO A 14 13.12 -14.96 21.28
N GLY A 15 12.13 -14.09 21.02
CA GLY A 15 10.81 -14.12 21.65
C GLY A 15 9.80 -15.05 20.95
N LEU A 16 10.19 -15.73 19.86
CA LEU A 16 9.27 -16.53 19.04
C LEU A 16 9.08 -17.98 19.53
N GLU A 17 9.71 -18.37 20.64
CA GLU A 17 9.69 -19.73 21.19
C GLU A 17 8.26 -20.23 21.50
N GLY A 18 7.38 -19.33 21.94
CA GLY A 18 5.96 -19.63 22.20
C GLY A 18 5.11 -19.88 20.95
N ARG A 19 5.74 -19.91 19.76
CA ARG A 19 5.11 -20.04 18.44
C ARG A 19 3.95 -19.06 18.23
N PRO A 20 4.19 -17.74 18.37
CA PRO A 20 3.14 -16.75 18.21
C PRO A 20 2.63 -16.70 16.76
N LEU A 21 1.43 -16.15 16.59
CA LEU A 21 0.95 -15.69 15.29
C LEU A 21 1.74 -14.43 14.88
N LEU A 22 2.33 -14.44 13.69
CA LEU A 22 2.93 -13.24 13.09
C LEU A 22 1.89 -12.53 12.23
N VAL A 23 1.82 -11.20 12.30
CA VAL A 23 0.82 -10.41 11.59
C VAL A 23 1.50 -9.27 10.86
N THR A 24 1.25 -9.13 9.56
CA THR A 24 1.66 -7.94 8.78
C THR A 24 0.45 -7.16 8.26
N LEU A 25 0.45 -5.86 8.57
CA LEU A 25 -0.50 -4.85 8.05
C LEU A 25 0.24 -3.76 7.27
N GLN A 26 1.49 -4.03 6.88
CA GLN A 26 2.37 -3.06 6.23
C GLN A 26 1.84 -2.72 4.83
N ASN A 27 2.00 -1.47 4.39
CA ASN A 27 1.76 -1.12 2.99
C ASN A 27 2.78 -1.82 2.08
N GLY A 28 2.38 -2.11 0.85
CA GLY A 28 3.22 -2.85 -0.11
C GLY A 28 2.88 -4.33 -0.15
N LEU A 29 3.49 -5.05 -1.08
CA LEU A 29 3.35 -6.51 -1.24
C LEU A 29 4.71 -7.20 -1.04
N GLY A 30 4.72 -8.46 -0.61
CA GLY A 30 5.94 -9.24 -0.40
C GLY A 30 6.32 -9.48 1.08
N ASN A 31 5.63 -8.82 2.02
CA ASN A 31 5.97 -8.92 3.45
C ASN A 31 5.60 -10.29 4.01
N GLU A 32 4.44 -10.82 3.63
CA GLU A 32 3.95 -12.13 4.05
C GLU A 32 4.79 -13.26 3.45
N GLU A 33 5.23 -13.15 2.19
CA GLU A 33 6.09 -14.14 1.56
C GLU A 33 7.46 -14.16 2.23
N LEU A 34 8.00 -12.99 2.57
CA LEU A 34 9.24 -12.88 3.33
C LEU A 34 9.11 -13.52 4.72
N LEU A 35 8.05 -13.19 5.48
CA LEU A 35 7.82 -13.81 6.79
C LEU A 35 7.67 -15.34 6.67
N MET A 36 6.93 -15.83 5.68
CA MET A 36 6.79 -17.26 5.42
C MET A 36 8.10 -17.94 5.02
N ALA A 37 9.04 -17.22 4.40
CA ALA A 37 10.37 -17.76 4.07
C ALA A 37 11.30 -17.80 5.30
N LEU A 38 11.15 -16.85 6.24
CA LEU A 38 12.01 -16.72 7.42
C LEU A 38 11.61 -17.64 8.59
N THR A 39 10.38 -18.16 8.60
CA THR A 39 9.87 -18.99 9.70
C THR A 39 8.83 -20.02 9.25
N ASP A 40 8.56 -21.03 10.07
CA ASP A 40 7.50 -22.04 9.93
C ASP A 40 6.21 -21.67 10.70
N LEU A 41 6.18 -20.54 11.40
CA LEU A 41 5.04 -20.08 12.20
C LEU A 41 3.80 -19.76 11.36
N GLU A 42 2.65 -19.65 12.04
CA GLU A 42 1.45 -19.08 11.43
C GLU A 42 1.67 -17.60 11.10
N VAL A 43 1.19 -17.20 9.93
CA VAL A 43 1.32 -15.84 9.43
C VAL A 43 -0.05 -15.36 8.98
N ALA A 44 -0.52 -14.25 9.53
CA ALA A 44 -1.64 -13.48 9.03
C ALA A 44 -1.14 -12.25 8.27
N HIS A 45 -1.89 -11.86 7.26
CA HIS A 45 -1.63 -10.63 6.52
C HIS A 45 -2.94 -9.88 6.30
N GLY A 46 -2.84 -8.59 6.06
CA GLY A 46 -4.02 -7.76 5.97
C GLY A 46 -3.72 -6.36 5.52
N VAL A 47 -4.78 -5.56 5.50
CA VAL A 47 -4.73 -4.16 5.16
C VAL A 47 -5.51 -3.35 6.17
N SER A 48 -4.93 -2.25 6.62
CA SER A 48 -5.65 -1.22 7.37
C SER A 48 -5.83 0.03 6.53
N PHE A 49 -7.01 0.64 6.65
CA PHE A 49 -7.35 1.94 6.04
C PHE A 49 -7.19 3.10 7.03
N GLU A 50 -6.91 2.78 8.30
CA GLU A 50 -6.51 3.75 9.30
C GLU A 50 -5.23 4.47 8.86
N ALA A 51 -5.13 5.76 9.16
CA ALA A 51 -3.95 6.55 8.86
C ALA A 51 -3.51 7.29 10.12
N ALA A 52 -2.22 7.21 10.44
CA ALA A 52 -1.64 7.91 11.58
C ALA A 52 -0.35 8.62 11.16
N ARG A 53 -0.05 9.73 11.82
CA ARG A 53 1.20 10.48 11.69
C ARG A 53 1.93 10.48 13.02
N TYR A 54 3.19 10.09 12.99
CA TYR A 54 4.08 10.18 14.15
C TYR A 54 4.60 11.61 14.26
N ASP A 55 4.26 12.30 15.35
CA ASP A 55 4.65 13.70 15.58
C ASP A 55 5.80 13.82 16.61
N GLY A 56 6.16 12.72 17.29
CA GLY A 56 7.27 12.65 18.23
C GLY A 56 7.08 11.57 19.31
N PRO A 57 8.06 11.37 20.21
CA PRO A 57 7.96 10.34 21.25
C PRO A 57 6.70 10.50 22.10
N GLY A 58 5.83 9.50 22.11
CA GLY A 58 4.55 9.53 22.83
C GLY A 58 3.44 10.36 22.15
N HIS A 59 3.68 10.91 20.96
CA HIS A 59 2.73 11.76 20.23
C HIS A 59 2.44 11.19 18.83
N VAL A 60 1.20 10.73 18.65
CA VAL A 60 0.69 10.22 17.38
C VAL A 60 -0.62 10.91 17.08
N HIS A 61 -0.77 11.40 15.85
CA HIS A 61 -2.01 12.01 15.38
C HIS A 61 -2.76 11.03 14.47
N HIS A 62 -4.03 10.76 14.78
CA HIS A 62 -4.86 9.81 14.06
C HIS A 62 -5.70 10.54 13.00
N LEU A 63 -5.39 10.31 11.73
CA LEU A 63 -5.83 11.12 10.59
C LEU A 63 -7.08 10.57 9.87
N VAL A 64 -7.23 9.25 9.76
CA VAL A 64 -8.36 8.58 9.10
C VAL A 64 -8.89 7.53 10.05
N HIS A 65 -10.21 7.45 10.20
CA HIS A 65 -10.92 6.66 11.21
C HIS A 65 -12.01 5.81 10.55
N GLY A 66 -12.23 4.59 11.04
CA GLY A 66 -13.51 3.89 10.96
C GLY A 66 -13.78 3.13 9.66
N GLU A 67 -12.78 2.99 8.79
CA GLU A 67 -12.85 2.10 7.63
C GLU A 67 -12.39 0.69 8.04
N ASP A 68 -13.11 -0.34 7.55
CA ASP A 68 -12.81 -1.72 7.93
C ASP A 68 -11.39 -2.11 7.51
N SER A 69 -10.57 -2.53 8.48
CA SER A 69 -9.37 -3.31 8.22
C SER A 69 -9.76 -4.74 7.80
N TRP A 70 -8.90 -5.39 7.03
CA TRP A 70 -9.13 -6.78 6.57
C TRP A 70 -7.94 -7.63 6.95
N LEU A 71 -8.20 -8.81 7.49
CA LEU A 71 -7.17 -9.76 7.93
C LEU A 71 -7.50 -11.16 7.43
N GLY A 72 -6.49 -11.92 7.05
CA GLY A 72 -6.63 -13.32 6.67
C GLY A 72 -5.33 -14.10 6.83
N PRO A 73 -5.37 -15.44 6.74
CA PRO A 73 -4.17 -16.26 6.87
C PRO A 73 -3.34 -16.19 5.58
N ALA A 74 -2.05 -15.88 5.70
CA ALA A 74 -1.05 -16.18 4.67
C ALA A 74 -0.54 -17.62 4.83
N ARG A 75 -0.38 -18.07 6.08
CA ARG A 75 -0.17 -19.47 6.48
C ARG A 75 -0.96 -19.76 7.75
N GLY A 76 -1.71 -20.86 7.75
CA GLY A 76 -2.57 -21.25 8.86
C GLY A 76 -4.02 -21.33 8.40
N LYS A 77 -4.96 -21.14 9.33
CA LYS A 77 -6.40 -21.18 9.03
C LYS A 77 -7.09 -19.90 9.50
N VAL A 78 -8.22 -19.56 8.89
CA VAL A 78 -8.97 -18.35 9.24
C VAL A 78 -9.47 -18.40 10.69
N GLU A 79 -9.75 -19.60 11.21
CA GLU A 79 -10.20 -19.79 12.59
C GLU A 79 -9.10 -19.46 13.61
N SER A 80 -7.82 -19.65 13.28
CA SER A 80 -6.71 -19.37 14.22
C SER A 80 -6.48 -17.87 14.42
N ILE A 81 -7.05 -17.03 13.57
CA ILE A 81 -6.89 -15.57 13.59
C ILE A 81 -8.19 -14.81 13.94
N ALA A 82 -9.32 -15.52 14.11
CA ALA A 82 -10.62 -14.90 14.37
C ALA A 82 -10.62 -14.06 15.67
N TRP A 83 -10.01 -14.59 16.73
CA TRP A 83 -9.88 -13.89 18.02
C TRP A 83 -9.18 -12.54 17.90
N LEU A 84 -8.22 -12.41 16.97
CA LEU A 84 -7.46 -11.19 16.76
C LEU A 84 -8.34 -10.12 16.11
N GLY A 85 -9.14 -10.48 15.10
CA GLY A 85 -10.08 -9.54 14.49
C GLY A 85 -11.14 -9.02 15.48
N GLU A 86 -11.62 -9.89 16.37
CA GLU A 86 -12.50 -9.47 17.46
C GLU A 86 -11.80 -8.52 18.44
N LEU A 87 -10.56 -8.82 18.82
CA LEU A 87 -9.76 -7.97 19.70
C LEU A 87 -9.52 -6.59 19.09
N MET A 88 -9.13 -6.53 17.81
CA MET A 88 -8.94 -5.29 17.07
C MET A 88 -10.24 -4.47 17.03
N THR A 89 -11.36 -5.11 16.70
CA THR A 89 -12.67 -4.45 16.64
C THR A 89 -13.09 -3.89 18.00
N ARG A 90 -12.96 -4.67 19.09
CA ARG A 90 -13.25 -4.19 20.44
C ARG A 90 -12.32 -3.06 20.91
N SER A 91 -11.13 -2.96 20.31
CA SER A 91 -10.15 -1.90 20.59
C SER A 91 -10.36 -0.65 19.75
N GLY A 92 -11.46 -0.57 18.97
CA GLY A 92 -11.77 0.59 18.13
C GLY A 92 -11.21 0.52 16.70
N LEU A 93 -10.74 -0.66 16.25
CA LEU A 93 -10.26 -0.90 14.89
C LEU A 93 -11.19 -1.91 14.19
N PRO A 94 -12.29 -1.47 13.55
CA PRO A 94 -13.19 -2.36 12.83
C PRO A 94 -12.41 -3.28 11.89
N THR A 95 -12.52 -4.60 12.08
CA THR A 95 -11.70 -5.58 11.36
C THR A 95 -12.52 -6.76 10.87
N LYS A 96 -12.47 -7.02 9.56
CA LYS A 96 -13.04 -8.19 8.90
C LYS A 96 -11.99 -9.29 8.78
N VAL A 97 -12.28 -10.44 9.39
CA VAL A 97 -11.47 -11.65 9.20
C VAL A 97 -12.04 -12.47 8.05
N VAL A 98 -11.22 -12.76 7.05
CA VAL A 98 -11.62 -13.47 5.82
C VAL A 98 -10.61 -14.55 5.45
N ALA A 99 -11.07 -15.54 4.69
CA ALA A 99 -10.21 -16.64 4.23
C ALA A 99 -9.13 -16.17 3.24
N ASP A 100 -9.43 -15.15 2.45
CA ASP A 100 -8.49 -14.55 1.49
C ASP A 100 -8.63 -13.02 1.52
N PRO A 101 -7.69 -12.29 2.17
CA PRO A 101 -7.74 -10.85 2.28
C PRO A 101 -7.11 -10.16 1.06
N ARG A 102 -6.54 -10.92 0.11
CA ARG A 102 -5.79 -10.36 -1.03
C ARG A 102 -6.63 -9.42 -1.86
N GLY A 103 -7.93 -9.66 -2.00
CA GLY A 103 -8.84 -8.75 -2.71
C GLY A 103 -8.91 -7.35 -2.10
N ALA A 104 -8.85 -7.23 -0.77
CA ALA A 104 -8.84 -5.94 -0.07
C ALA A 104 -7.45 -5.31 -0.08
N ILE A 105 -6.41 -6.12 0.13
CA ILE A 105 -5.00 -5.69 0.07
C ILE A 105 -4.70 -5.09 -1.30
N TRP A 106 -5.00 -5.82 -2.38
CA TRP A 106 -4.81 -5.34 -3.76
C TRP A 106 -5.68 -4.12 -4.07
N GLY A 107 -6.90 -4.05 -3.56
CA GLY A 107 -7.75 -2.86 -3.73
C GLY A 107 -7.08 -1.58 -3.25
N LYS A 108 -6.55 -1.57 -2.03
CA LYS A 108 -5.81 -0.42 -1.50
C LYS A 108 -4.45 -0.22 -2.19
N PHE A 109 -3.77 -1.34 -2.48
CA PHE A 109 -2.46 -1.32 -3.10
C PHE A 109 -2.49 -0.72 -4.52
N ILE A 110 -3.50 -1.02 -5.32
CA ILE A 110 -3.69 -0.41 -6.65
C ILE A 110 -3.86 1.10 -6.53
N PHE A 111 -4.76 1.56 -5.64
CA PHE A 111 -4.96 3.00 -5.40
C PHE A 111 -3.63 3.69 -5.10
N ASN A 112 -2.86 3.13 -4.15
CA ASN A 112 -1.57 3.66 -3.76
C ASN A 112 -0.55 3.61 -4.93
N SER A 113 -0.50 2.52 -5.70
CA SER A 113 0.43 2.33 -6.82
C SER A 113 0.17 3.26 -7.99
N VAL A 114 -1.07 3.75 -8.15
CA VAL A 114 -1.45 4.74 -9.17
C VAL A 114 -1.27 6.15 -8.63
N MET A 115 -1.86 6.46 -7.47
CA MET A 115 -1.99 7.85 -7.01
C MET A 115 -0.70 8.43 -6.43
N ASN A 116 0.13 7.61 -5.78
CA ASN A 116 1.36 8.09 -5.14
C ASN A 116 2.45 8.50 -6.13
N PRO A 117 2.84 7.69 -7.14
CA PRO A 117 3.86 8.11 -8.10
C PRO A 117 3.39 9.30 -8.95
N ILE A 118 2.11 9.37 -9.30
CA ILE A 118 1.55 10.54 -9.99
C ILE A 118 1.71 11.77 -9.11
N GLY A 119 1.29 11.72 -7.84
CA GLY A 119 1.44 12.84 -6.90
C GLY A 119 2.89 13.29 -6.71
N ALA A 120 3.83 12.34 -6.68
CA ALA A 120 5.26 12.58 -6.65
C ALA A 120 5.80 13.29 -7.90
N ILE A 121 5.29 12.94 -9.09
CA ILE A 121 5.74 13.53 -10.37
C ILE A 121 5.18 14.92 -10.57
N VAL A 122 3.86 15.11 -10.43
CA VAL A 122 3.24 16.42 -10.70
C VAL A 122 3.51 17.43 -9.60
N GLN A 123 3.75 16.97 -8.37
CA GLN A 123 3.89 17.81 -7.18
C GLN A 123 2.70 18.78 -6.98
N GLY A 124 2.68 19.53 -5.88
CA GLY A 124 1.68 20.57 -5.65
C GLY A 124 0.31 20.08 -5.15
N VAL A 125 -0.76 20.81 -5.50
CA VAL A 125 -2.11 20.57 -4.97
C VAL A 125 -2.70 19.31 -5.61
N ASN A 126 -2.69 18.21 -4.87
CA ASN A 126 -3.13 16.88 -5.32
C ASN A 126 -4.46 16.87 -6.07
N ALA A 127 -5.40 17.70 -5.63
CA ALA A 127 -6.69 17.89 -6.25
C ALA A 127 -6.65 18.40 -7.70
N ALA A 128 -5.66 19.21 -8.08
CA ALA A 128 -5.58 19.83 -9.39
C ALA A 128 -5.43 18.79 -10.52
N ARG A 129 -4.85 17.62 -10.23
CA ARG A 129 -4.77 16.51 -11.20
C ARG A 129 -6.13 16.00 -11.64
N TYR A 130 -7.17 16.24 -10.84
CA TYR A 130 -8.53 15.90 -11.22
C TYR A 130 -9.17 16.94 -12.13
N GLU A 131 -8.58 18.10 -12.39
CA GLU A 131 -9.16 19.10 -13.31
C GLU A 131 -8.64 18.96 -14.74
N VAL A 132 -7.56 18.19 -14.95
CA VAL A 132 -6.93 17.99 -16.25
C VAL A 132 -7.42 16.68 -16.87
N PRO A 133 -8.14 16.70 -18.01
CA PRO A 133 -8.67 15.49 -18.64
C PRO A 133 -7.60 14.43 -18.95
N GLU A 134 -6.41 14.85 -19.39
CA GLU A 134 -5.29 13.98 -19.71
C GLU A 134 -4.77 13.25 -18.46
N MET A 135 -4.76 13.91 -17.30
CA MET A 135 -4.40 13.29 -16.03
C MET A 135 -5.46 12.30 -15.56
N ARG A 136 -6.74 12.58 -15.82
CA ARG A 136 -7.83 11.62 -15.53
C ARG A 136 -7.65 10.35 -16.35
N ALA A 137 -7.39 10.50 -17.66
CA ALA A 137 -7.13 9.37 -18.56
C ALA A 137 -5.91 8.56 -18.10
N LEU A 138 -4.80 9.21 -17.77
CA LEU A 138 -3.60 8.55 -17.25
C LEU A 138 -3.89 7.71 -15.99
N ILE A 139 -4.63 8.27 -15.03
CA ILE A 139 -5.03 7.57 -13.79
C ILE A 139 -5.88 6.35 -14.12
N ASP A 140 -6.85 6.51 -15.01
CA ASP A 140 -7.81 5.45 -15.35
C ASP A 140 -7.13 4.31 -16.12
N ASP A 141 -6.23 4.64 -17.07
CA ASP A 141 -5.43 3.69 -17.83
C ASP A 141 -4.50 2.90 -16.89
N MET A 142 -3.76 3.59 -16.01
CA MET A 142 -2.85 2.96 -15.06
C MET A 142 -3.59 2.06 -14.07
N ALA A 143 -4.79 2.46 -13.62
CA ALA A 143 -5.64 1.63 -12.76
C ALA A 143 -6.12 0.38 -13.51
N ALA A 144 -6.56 0.53 -14.77
CA ALA A 144 -7.00 -0.60 -15.59
C ALA A 144 -5.86 -1.60 -15.84
N GLU A 145 -4.63 -1.12 -16.07
CA GLU A 145 -3.43 -1.97 -16.16
C GLU A 145 -3.18 -2.76 -14.87
N CYS A 146 -3.21 -2.09 -13.72
CA CYS A 146 -3.03 -2.74 -12.42
C CYS A 146 -4.13 -3.79 -12.15
N ILE A 147 -5.38 -3.50 -12.52
CA ILE A 147 -6.50 -4.45 -12.36
C ILE A 147 -6.27 -5.72 -13.19
N ARG A 148 -5.81 -5.61 -14.43
CA ARG A 148 -5.49 -6.80 -15.26
C ARG A 148 -4.40 -7.68 -14.65
N VAL A 149 -3.43 -7.08 -13.95
CA VAL A 149 -2.41 -7.84 -13.21
C VAL A 149 -3.04 -8.65 -12.08
N VAL A 150 -3.99 -8.05 -11.34
CA VAL A 150 -4.72 -8.74 -10.26
C VAL A 150 -5.63 -9.85 -10.78
N GLU A 151 -6.30 -9.61 -11.90
CA GLU A 151 -7.10 -10.64 -12.59
C GLU A 151 -6.23 -11.83 -13.04
N ALA A 152 -5.04 -11.57 -13.59
CA ALA A 152 -4.08 -12.61 -13.97
C ALA A 152 -3.53 -13.40 -12.77
N LEU A 153 -3.57 -12.83 -11.55
CA LEU A 153 -3.28 -13.52 -10.30
C LEU A 153 -4.44 -14.38 -9.78
N GLY A 154 -5.61 -14.35 -10.44
CA GLY A 154 -6.82 -15.03 -10.00
C GLY A 154 -7.45 -14.41 -8.75
N ILE A 155 -7.14 -13.14 -8.46
CA ILE A 155 -7.61 -12.45 -7.27
C ILE A 155 -8.86 -11.64 -7.62
N ARG A 156 -9.93 -11.83 -6.86
CA ARG A 156 -11.13 -11.00 -6.94
C ARG A 156 -10.99 -9.81 -5.99
N LEU A 157 -11.04 -8.60 -6.53
CA LEU A 157 -11.02 -7.38 -5.73
C LEU A 157 -12.26 -7.29 -4.83
N ALA A 158 -12.06 -6.88 -3.57
CA ALA A 158 -13.13 -6.76 -2.59
C ALA A 158 -14.00 -5.50 -2.81
N PHE A 159 -13.44 -4.50 -3.49
CA PHE A 159 -14.08 -3.24 -3.83
C PHE A 159 -13.37 -2.63 -5.05
N ASP A 160 -13.96 -1.58 -5.63
CA ASP A 160 -13.33 -0.81 -6.71
C ASP A 160 -12.13 -0.01 -6.18
N PRO A 161 -10.88 -0.30 -6.62
CA PRO A 161 -9.69 0.40 -6.14
C PRO A 161 -9.76 1.92 -6.29
N MET A 162 -10.50 2.42 -7.28
CA MET A 162 -10.57 3.83 -7.62
C MET A 162 -11.81 4.52 -7.06
N TYR A 163 -12.55 3.90 -6.13
CA TYR A 163 -13.77 4.47 -5.57
C TYR A 163 -13.57 5.86 -4.95
N LEU A 164 -12.45 6.11 -4.27
CA LEU A 164 -12.13 7.42 -3.69
C LEU A 164 -11.92 8.47 -4.78
N VAL A 165 -11.26 8.11 -5.88
CA VAL A 165 -11.07 9.01 -7.02
C VAL A 165 -12.42 9.34 -7.66
N LYS A 166 -13.30 8.35 -7.80
CA LYS A 166 -14.67 8.57 -8.31
C LYS A 166 -15.47 9.51 -7.42
N LYS A 167 -15.45 9.31 -6.09
CA LYS A 167 -16.09 10.21 -5.11
C LYS A 167 -15.54 11.64 -5.17
N THR A 168 -14.22 11.80 -5.30
CA THR A 168 -13.63 13.13 -5.45
C THR A 168 -14.05 13.79 -6.76
N ARG A 169 -14.04 13.05 -7.88
CA ARG A 169 -14.46 13.57 -9.19
C ARG A 169 -15.96 13.89 -9.25
N SER A 170 -16.81 13.20 -8.49
CA SER A 170 -18.26 13.49 -8.39
C SER A 170 -18.60 14.62 -7.42
N GLY A 171 -17.62 15.13 -6.66
CA GLY A 171 -17.83 16.17 -5.64
C GLY A 171 -18.34 15.65 -4.30
N GLU A 172 -18.45 14.33 -4.12
CA GLU A 172 -18.86 13.70 -2.85
C GLU A 172 -17.78 13.75 -1.76
N SER A 173 -16.52 14.00 -2.15
CA SER A 173 -15.39 14.11 -1.22
C SER A 173 -14.56 15.36 -1.54
N PRO A 174 -14.10 16.11 -0.52
CA PRO A 174 -13.36 17.33 -0.74
C PRO A 174 -12.01 17.06 -1.41
N LEU A 175 -11.62 18.02 -2.24
CA LEU A 175 -10.28 18.11 -2.82
C LEU A 175 -9.23 18.30 -1.72
N THR A 176 -8.23 17.42 -1.66
CA THR A 176 -7.15 17.52 -0.67
C THR A 176 -5.95 18.25 -1.24
N LYS A 177 -5.28 19.04 -0.39
CA LYS A 177 -4.03 19.72 -0.76
C LYS A 177 -2.81 18.77 -0.77
N HIS A 178 -2.91 17.61 -0.12
CA HIS A 178 -1.75 16.75 0.16
C HIS A 178 -1.45 15.81 -1.01
N ALA A 179 -0.26 15.92 -1.60
CA ALA A 179 0.22 15.14 -2.75
C ALA A 179 0.47 13.63 -2.49
N GLY A 180 0.12 13.14 -1.29
CA GLY A 180 0.37 11.76 -0.86
C GLY A 180 1.72 11.58 -0.15
N SER A 181 1.91 10.44 0.49
CA SER A 181 3.11 10.15 1.31
C SER A 181 4.40 10.09 0.49
N MET A 182 4.34 9.55 -0.73
CA MET A 182 5.52 9.47 -1.62
C MET A 182 6.04 10.86 -2.00
N ALA A 183 5.16 11.82 -2.27
CA ALA A 183 5.55 13.19 -2.55
C ALA A 183 6.24 13.85 -1.34
N GLN A 184 5.75 13.58 -0.13
CA GLN A 184 6.39 14.07 1.10
C GLN A 184 7.75 13.43 1.37
N ASP A 185 7.91 12.14 1.03
CA ASP A 185 9.20 11.46 1.11
C ASP A 185 10.19 12.06 0.10
N ILE A 186 9.76 12.37 -1.13
CA ILE A 186 10.58 13.05 -2.14
C ILE A 186 10.97 14.46 -1.68
N GLU A 187 10.03 15.26 -1.20
CA GLU A 187 10.29 16.63 -0.72
C GLU A 187 11.31 16.65 0.43
N ALA A 188 11.29 15.63 1.28
CA ALA A 188 12.21 15.49 2.39
C ALA A 188 13.50 14.71 2.05
N GLY A 189 13.76 14.39 0.79
CA GLY A 189 14.95 13.65 0.36
C GLY A 189 15.04 12.22 0.89
N ARG A 190 13.93 11.63 1.32
CA ARG A 190 13.86 10.27 1.88
C ARG A 190 13.64 9.22 0.80
N GLU A 191 14.05 8.00 1.10
CA GLU A 191 13.70 6.84 0.28
C GLU A 191 12.18 6.62 0.27
N THR A 192 11.62 6.38 -0.92
CA THR A 192 10.18 6.16 -1.11
C THR A 192 9.82 4.67 -1.11
N GLU A 193 8.53 4.37 -1.11
CA GLU A 193 8.01 2.99 -1.27
C GLU A 193 7.79 2.60 -2.75
N LEU A 194 8.33 3.37 -3.72
CA LEU A 194 8.08 3.18 -5.16
C LEU A 194 8.41 1.76 -5.65
N GLU A 195 9.52 1.18 -5.20
CA GLU A 195 9.93 -0.19 -5.55
C GLU A 195 8.98 -1.26 -5.04
N ALA A 196 8.46 -1.08 -3.82
CA ALA A 196 7.55 -2.01 -3.16
C ALA A 196 6.10 -1.87 -3.66
N MET A 197 5.82 -0.82 -4.44
CA MET A 197 4.50 -0.49 -4.94
C MET A 197 4.43 -0.59 -6.47
N THR A 198 4.57 0.53 -7.19
CA THR A 198 4.49 0.56 -8.65
C THR A 198 5.55 -0.33 -9.30
N GLY A 199 6.77 -0.38 -8.73
CA GLY A 199 7.82 -1.29 -9.18
C GLY A 199 7.43 -2.77 -9.03
N TYR A 200 6.71 -3.14 -7.97
CA TYR A 200 6.18 -4.49 -7.79
C TYR A 200 5.16 -4.83 -8.86
N VAL A 201 4.22 -3.92 -9.19
CA VAL A 201 3.24 -4.14 -10.27
C VAL A 201 3.96 -4.40 -11.59
N VAL A 202 4.96 -3.59 -11.95
CA VAL A 202 5.73 -3.75 -13.20
C VAL A 202 6.44 -5.11 -13.25
N ARG A 203 7.09 -5.53 -12.16
CA ARG A 203 7.75 -6.85 -12.10
C ARG A 203 6.73 -7.99 -12.21
N LYS A 204 5.63 -7.91 -11.47
CA LYS A 204 4.60 -8.94 -11.46
C LYS A 204 3.90 -9.06 -12.81
N ALA A 205 3.61 -7.95 -13.46
CA ALA A 205 3.06 -7.91 -14.80
C ALA A 205 3.97 -8.61 -15.81
N LYS A 206 5.29 -8.38 -15.74
CA LYS A 206 6.28 -9.06 -16.57
C LYS A 206 6.31 -10.58 -16.34
N GLU A 207 6.26 -11.02 -15.09
CA GLU A 207 6.19 -12.45 -14.74
C GLU A 207 4.93 -13.13 -15.30
N LEU A 208 3.81 -12.41 -15.32
CA LEU A 208 2.51 -12.92 -15.79
C LEU A 208 2.28 -12.71 -17.29
N GLY A 209 3.19 -12.03 -18.00
CA GLY A 209 3.01 -11.67 -19.41
C GLY A 209 1.90 -10.64 -19.65
N VAL A 210 1.54 -9.83 -18.65
CA VAL A 210 0.50 -8.79 -18.75
C VAL A 210 1.15 -7.46 -19.15
N PRO A 211 0.73 -6.81 -20.25
CA PRO A 211 1.27 -5.51 -20.64
C PRO A 211 0.75 -4.40 -19.72
N VAL A 212 1.69 -3.60 -19.19
CA VAL A 212 1.44 -2.42 -18.33
C VAL A 212 2.27 -1.19 -18.75
N PRO A 213 2.26 -0.79 -20.04
CA PRO A 213 3.12 0.28 -20.55
C PRO A 213 2.92 1.65 -19.89
N VAL A 214 1.71 2.00 -19.47
CA VAL A 214 1.43 3.27 -18.79
C VAL A 214 2.06 3.26 -17.40
N THR A 215 1.81 2.20 -16.64
CA THR A 215 2.35 1.97 -15.30
C THR A 215 3.88 1.94 -15.32
N GLU A 216 4.47 1.27 -16.32
CA GLU A 216 5.92 1.21 -16.51
C GLU A 216 6.52 2.60 -16.82
N SER A 217 5.84 3.40 -17.64
CA SER A 217 6.28 4.77 -17.96
C SER A 217 6.25 5.66 -16.72
N VAL A 218 5.15 5.62 -15.94
CA VAL A 218 5.01 6.35 -14.68
C VAL A 218 6.07 5.91 -13.67
N TYR A 219 6.32 4.60 -13.55
CA TYR A 219 7.38 4.07 -12.69
C TYR A 219 8.75 4.64 -13.06
N ARG A 220 9.13 4.61 -14.35
CA ARG A 220 10.43 5.14 -14.82
C ARG A 220 10.57 6.64 -14.53
N MET A 221 9.52 7.43 -14.74
CA MET A 221 9.52 8.86 -14.41
C MET A 221 9.70 9.08 -12.90
N ALA A 222 8.93 8.37 -12.08
CA ALA A 222 9.01 8.49 -10.63
C ALA A 222 10.40 8.10 -10.08
N LYS A 223 11.07 7.09 -10.67
CA LYS A 223 12.48 6.76 -10.35
C LYS A 223 13.42 7.93 -10.61
N GLY A 224 13.21 8.66 -11.71
CA GLY A 224 13.98 9.85 -12.04
C GLY A 224 13.78 10.97 -11.00
N VAL A 225 12.54 11.22 -10.61
CA VAL A 225 12.21 12.23 -9.58
C VAL A 225 12.82 11.87 -8.22
N GLU A 226 12.69 10.60 -7.79
CA GLU A 226 13.29 10.10 -6.54
C GLU A 226 14.82 10.25 -6.54
N TYR A 227 15.48 9.95 -7.66
CA TYR A 227 16.92 10.12 -7.78
C TYR A 227 17.34 11.60 -7.72
N ALA A 228 16.65 12.47 -8.46
CA ALA A 228 16.95 13.90 -8.50
C ALA A 228 16.81 14.56 -7.12
N ALA A 229 15.76 14.22 -6.37
CA ALA A 229 15.56 14.75 -5.02
C ALA A 229 16.68 14.34 -4.04
N ARG A 230 17.08 13.05 -4.05
CA ARG A 230 18.20 12.59 -3.21
C ARG A 230 19.53 13.22 -3.59
N ALA A 231 19.77 13.39 -4.90
CA ALA A 231 20.99 14.05 -5.38
C ALA A 231 21.05 15.52 -4.95
N GLN A 232 19.91 16.24 -4.99
CA GLN A 232 19.82 17.61 -4.50
C GLN A 232 20.15 17.70 -3.00
N SER A 233 19.54 16.85 -2.17
CA SER A 233 19.83 16.82 -0.72
C SER A 233 21.26 16.42 -0.36
N ALA A 234 22.03 15.85 -1.29
CA ALA A 234 23.44 15.52 -1.08
C ALA A 234 24.39 16.67 -1.50
N ILE A 235 23.89 17.66 -2.23
CA ILE A 235 24.64 18.84 -2.69
C ILE A 235 24.47 20.01 -1.69
N ASP A 236 23.34 20.07 -1.00
CA ASP A 236 23.01 21.09 0.03
C ASP A 236 23.57 20.72 1.41
#